data_AF-A0A7S0AAK6-F1
#
_entry.id   AF-A0A7S0AAK6-F1
#
_cell.length_a   1.000
_cell.length_b   1.000
_cell.length_c   1.000
_cell.angle_alpha   90.00
_cell.angle_beta   90.00
_cell.angle_gamma   90.00
#
_symmetry.space_group_name_H-M   'P 1'
#
loop_
_entity.id
_entity.type
_entity.pdbx_description
1 polymer ?
#
loop_
_entity_poly.entity_id
_entity_poly.type
_entity_poly.pdbx_seq_one_letter_code
_entity_poly.pdbx_strand_id
1 'polypeptide(L)'
;GMQCILVLSGVGLEDTNRILLLESPGLCGVSTELTTFSPMQNEQLPNQDGIYEQYTMGFPDRGVAKAGYTICWGADPGTRTDFSVTVGDFTLLGPNVRDMTCSMGVACQIGLTGLSLNSANRLIVLLAGNCGDNQPIRLNLQGMLNSISVEASAPYDTYLLGTAVAGVPGSFKVCWAHAPGTNGGPNLYRVPVGMLTVRGPIQEAQRCTLSTNCWVRLTGTELNASNRILIIVSPSSCGDASPVVADFPGITNPQSPVAANASTLGLYELGAASAAPDGVGISY
;
A
#
# COMPACT_ATOMS: atom_id res chain seq x y z
N GLY A 1 11.73 9.61 2.23
CA GLY A 1 12.73 9.25 3.26
C GLY A 1 13.62 10.45 3.50
N MET A 2 13.95 10.72 4.76
CA MET A 2 14.99 11.68 5.13
C MET A 2 16.33 10.93 5.23
N GLN A 3 17.44 11.63 5.00
CA GLN A 3 18.76 11.03 5.15
C GLN A 3 19.03 10.79 6.63
N CYS A 4 19.43 9.58 6.99
CA CYS A 4 19.85 9.25 8.35
C CYS A 4 21.34 9.60 8.49
N ILE A 5 21.61 10.60 9.31
CA ILE A 5 22.96 11.04 9.68
C ILE A 5 23.07 10.91 11.18
N LEU A 6 24.07 10.16 11.64
CA LEU A 6 24.41 10.04 13.05
C LEU A 6 25.63 10.92 13.33
N VAL A 7 25.56 11.71 14.39
CA VAL A 7 26.67 12.56 14.82
C VAL A 7 27.10 12.09 16.20
N LEU A 8 28.35 11.66 16.31
CA LEU A 8 29.00 11.33 17.57
C LEU A 8 29.78 12.54 18.07
N SER A 9 29.77 12.76 19.37
CA SER A 9 30.64 13.75 20.01
C SER A 9 31.70 13.02 20.80
N GLY A 10 32.97 13.32 20.56
CA GLY A 10 34.09 12.62 21.18
C GLY A 10 35.43 13.32 20.94
N VAL A 11 36.49 12.72 21.45
CA VAL A 11 37.87 13.18 21.22
C VAL A 11 38.66 12.02 20.61
N GLY A 12 39.48 12.32 19.61
CA GLY A 12 40.32 11.31 18.94
C GLY A 12 39.51 10.36 18.05
N LEU A 13 38.46 10.86 17.40
CA LEU A 13 37.78 10.10 16.35
C LEU A 13 38.67 10.06 15.10
N GLU A 14 38.73 8.88 14.50
CA GLU A 14 39.62 8.56 13.38
C GLU A 14 38.82 7.96 12.22
N ASP A 15 39.42 7.90 11.04
CA ASP A 15 38.82 7.35 9.82
C ASP A 15 38.54 5.84 9.88
N THR A 16 39.21 5.13 10.80
CA THR A 16 39.04 3.69 11.07
C THR A 16 37.82 3.37 11.92
N ASN A 17 37.25 4.37 12.59
CA ASN A 17 36.12 4.18 13.51
C ASN A 17 34.91 3.65 12.76
N ARG A 18 34.09 2.82 13.42
CA ARG A 18 32.85 2.33 12.82
C ARG A 18 31.73 2.31 13.82
N ILE A 19 30.52 2.47 13.30
CA ILE A 19 29.29 2.21 14.03
C ILE A 19 28.56 1.01 13.45
N LEU A 20 27.82 0.33 14.32
CA LEU A 20 26.97 -0.81 14.00
C LEU A 20 25.65 -0.68 14.75
N LEU A 21 24.54 -0.94 14.07
CA LEU A 21 23.21 -1.02 14.69
C LEU A 21 22.86 -2.47 15.04
N LEU A 22 22.37 -2.68 16.25
CA LEU A 22 21.89 -3.96 16.76
C LEU A 22 20.39 -3.94 17.02
N GLU A 23 19.76 -5.09 16.83
CA GLU A 23 18.37 -5.32 17.20
C GLU A 23 18.21 -5.25 18.72
N SER A 24 17.13 -4.65 19.24
CA SER A 24 16.85 -4.64 20.69
C SER A 24 16.52 -6.05 21.20
N PRO A 25 17.05 -6.51 22.36
CA PRO A 25 17.91 -5.83 23.34
C PRO A 25 19.40 -6.17 23.16
N GLY A 26 19.97 -5.83 22.01
CA GLY A 26 21.35 -6.16 21.64
C GLY A 26 22.39 -5.49 22.53
N LEU A 27 23.39 -6.25 22.95
CA LEU A 27 24.53 -5.76 23.72
C LEU A 27 25.76 -5.66 22.83
N CYS A 28 26.40 -4.48 22.87
CA CYS A 28 27.65 -4.21 22.16
C CYS A 28 28.75 -5.20 22.57
N GLY A 29 29.47 -5.74 21.59
CA GLY A 29 30.54 -6.72 21.78
C GLY A 29 30.07 -8.16 22.03
N VAL A 30 28.76 -8.41 22.14
CA VAL A 30 28.21 -9.74 22.46
C VAL A 30 27.16 -10.18 21.45
N SER A 31 26.17 -9.32 21.17
CA SER A 31 25.04 -9.67 20.32
C SER A 31 25.41 -9.69 18.85
N THR A 32 24.82 -10.63 18.11
CA THR A 32 25.10 -10.85 16.68
C THR A 32 23.93 -10.53 15.76
N GLU A 33 22.75 -10.23 16.32
CA GLU A 33 21.56 -9.90 15.55
C GLU A 33 21.65 -8.44 15.07
N LEU A 34 21.76 -8.30 13.74
CA LEU A 34 21.84 -7.01 13.09
C LEU A 34 20.45 -6.53 12.68
N THR A 35 20.28 -5.23 12.66
CA THR A 35 19.08 -4.63 12.07
C THR A 35 19.14 -4.73 10.55
N THR A 36 17.99 -4.88 9.90
CA THR A 36 17.90 -4.87 8.42
C THR A 36 17.14 -3.64 7.95
N PHE A 37 17.86 -2.53 7.82
CA PHE A 37 17.31 -1.29 7.27
C PHE A 37 17.73 -1.13 5.81
N SER A 38 17.11 -1.81 4.86
CA SER A 38 17.50 -1.64 3.44
C SER A 38 17.03 -0.28 2.89
N PRO A 39 17.77 0.38 1.97
CA PRO A 39 19.16 0.18 1.55
C PRO A 39 20.22 0.82 2.48
N MET A 40 19.81 1.33 3.64
CA MET A 40 20.72 1.86 4.66
C MET A 40 21.70 0.75 5.12
N GLN A 41 22.99 1.06 5.16
CA GLN A 41 23.97 0.07 5.61
C GLN A 41 23.99 0.06 7.13
N ASN A 42 23.96 -1.15 7.71
CA ASN A 42 23.93 -1.35 9.15
C ASN A 42 25.26 -0.99 9.84
N GLU A 43 26.37 -1.19 9.14
CA GLU A 43 27.72 -0.80 9.55
C GLU A 43 28.18 0.37 8.67
N GLN A 44 28.79 1.39 9.28
CA GLN A 44 29.32 2.54 8.55
C GLN A 44 30.64 3.04 9.13
N LEU A 45 31.50 3.49 8.23
CA LEU A 45 32.65 4.34 8.51
C LEU A 45 32.20 5.80 8.68
N PRO A 46 33.00 6.65 9.34
CA PRO A 46 32.73 8.07 9.36
C PRO A 46 32.84 8.66 7.95
N ASN A 47 32.17 9.80 7.79
CA ASN A 47 32.31 10.66 6.63
C ASN A 47 33.79 11.07 6.51
N GLN A 48 34.30 11.01 5.28
CA GLN A 48 35.69 11.35 4.95
C GLN A 48 35.86 12.87 4.81
N ASP A 49 35.47 13.61 5.84
CA ASP A 49 35.48 15.08 5.92
C ASP A 49 36.62 15.64 6.80
N GLY A 50 37.39 14.75 7.43
CA GLY A 50 38.52 15.09 8.30
C GLY A 50 38.14 15.40 9.75
N ILE A 51 36.84 15.34 10.11
CA ILE A 51 36.34 15.55 11.47
C ILE A 51 35.82 14.24 12.07
N TYR A 52 35.45 13.26 11.24
CA TYR A 52 35.13 11.86 11.61
C TYR A 52 34.02 11.66 12.67
N GLU A 53 33.26 12.71 12.96
CA GLU A 53 32.14 12.70 13.91
C GLU A 53 30.83 12.26 13.26
N GLN A 54 30.71 12.36 11.93
CA GLN A 54 29.46 12.14 11.21
C GLN A 54 29.46 10.82 10.45
N TYR A 55 28.34 10.10 10.51
CA TYR A 55 28.14 8.82 9.84
C TYR A 55 26.89 8.90 8.98
N THR A 56 27.09 8.85 7.66
CA THR A 56 25.99 8.89 6.70
C THR A 56 25.46 7.49 6.42
N MET A 57 24.35 7.13 7.05
CA MET A 57 23.77 5.79 6.94
C MET A 57 22.95 5.60 5.65
N GLY A 58 22.46 6.71 5.08
CA GLY A 58 21.64 6.74 3.87
C GLY A 58 20.14 6.85 4.17
N PHE A 59 19.30 6.33 3.27
CA PHE A 59 17.84 6.43 3.36
C PHE A 59 17.25 5.03 3.58
N PRO A 60 16.76 4.70 4.79
CA PRO A 60 16.01 3.48 4.97
C PRO A 60 14.65 3.60 4.28
N ASP A 61 14.36 2.66 3.38
CA ASP A 61 13.03 2.49 2.78
C ASP A 61 12.32 1.21 3.25
N ARG A 62 13.05 0.33 3.92
CA ARG A 62 12.55 -0.84 4.64
C ARG A 62 13.17 -0.91 6.04
N GLY A 63 12.46 -1.55 6.95
CA GLY A 63 12.83 -1.68 8.35
C GLY A 63 11.59 -1.77 9.24
N VAL A 64 11.77 -2.17 10.49
CA VAL A 64 10.72 -2.10 11.49
C VAL A 64 10.84 -0.74 12.21
N ALA A 65 9.86 0.13 12.02
CA ALA A 65 9.78 1.38 12.75
C ALA A 65 9.43 1.10 14.23
N LYS A 66 10.44 1.24 15.09
CA LYS A 66 10.33 1.12 16.55
C LYS A 66 11.48 1.85 17.25
N ALA A 67 11.34 2.02 18.56
CA ALA A 67 12.41 2.45 19.45
C ALA A 67 13.21 1.26 20.00
N GLY A 68 14.38 1.56 20.57
CA GLY A 68 15.16 0.62 21.37
C GLY A 68 16.23 -0.17 20.62
N TYR A 69 16.54 0.18 19.37
CA TYR A 69 17.74 -0.34 18.70
C TYR A 69 18.99 0.15 19.45
N THR A 70 20.10 -0.57 19.37
CA THR A 70 21.34 -0.18 20.07
C THR A 70 22.41 0.19 19.07
N ILE A 71 23.04 1.35 19.25
CA ILE A 71 24.20 1.79 18.47
C ILE A 71 25.47 1.37 19.21
N CYS A 72 26.30 0.59 18.52
CA CYS A 72 27.60 0.16 18.99
C CYS A 72 28.71 0.82 18.17
N TRP A 73 29.83 1.08 18.81
CA TRP A 73 31.01 1.69 18.21
C TRP A 73 32.25 0.83 18.45
N GLY A 74 33.15 0.84 17.47
CA GLY A 74 34.49 0.27 17.56
C GLY A 74 35.52 1.22 16.93
N ALA A 75 36.71 1.28 17.52
CA ALA A 75 37.78 2.17 17.06
C ALA A 75 38.39 1.72 15.72
N ASP A 76 38.67 0.42 15.59
CA ASP A 76 39.12 -0.22 14.35
C ASP A 76 38.63 -1.68 14.35
N PRO A 77 37.32 -1.90 14.18
CA PRO A 77 36.75 -3.22 14.39
C PRO A 77 37.02 -4.13 13.19
N GLY A 78 37.62 -5.29 13.45
CA GLY A 78 37.78 -6.38 12.48
C GLY A 78 36.67 -7.42 12.56
N THR A 79 36.00 -7.50 13.71
CA THR A 79 34.93 -8.46 14.02
C THR A 79 33.80 -7.79 14.80
N ARG A 80 32.66 -8.48 14.93
CA ARG A 80 31.49 -7.95 15.64
C ARG A 80 31.73 -7.72 17.14
N THR A 81 32.63 -8.48 17.75
CA THR A 81 32.96 -8.33 19.17
C THR A 81 33.75 -7.06 19.46
N ASP A 82 34.38 -6.48 18.43
CA ASP A 82 35.19 -5.26 18.55
C ASP A 82 34.32 -3.99 18.66
N PHE A 83 33.02 -4.10 18.34
CA PHE A 83 32.03 -3.06 18.62
C PHE A 83 31.58 -3.12 20.08
N SER A 84 32.50 -2.92 21.02
CA SER A 84 32.25 -3.12 22.46
C SER A 84 31.69 -1.89 23.17
N VAL A 85 31.68 -0.72 22.53
CA VAL A 85 31.23 0.53 23.16
C VAL A 85 29.78 0.80 22.79
N THR A 86 28.91 0.94 23.80
CA THR A 86 27.53 1.39 23.59
C THR A 86 27.50 2.91 23.45
N VAL A 87 27.05 3.38 22.30
CA VAL A 87 26.86 4.81 22.03
C VAL A 87 25.52 5.28 22.60
N GLY A 88 24.47 4.49 22.42
CA GLY A 88 23.12 4.80 22.89
C GLY A 88 22.03 4.09 22.10
N ASP A 89 20.79 4.53 22.31
CA ASP A 89 19.62 3.96 21.64
C ASP A 89 19.34 4.65 20.30
N PHE A 90 18.92 3.86 19.32
CA PHE A 90 18.42 4.30 18.03
C PHE A 90 16.92 4.03 17.92
N THR A 91 16.22 4.96 17.27
CA THR A 91 14.78 4.85 17.04
C THR A 91 14.49 5.09 15.57
N LEU A 92 13.87 4.10 14.92
CA LEU A 92 13.42 4.25 13.54
C LEU A 92 11.98 4.77 13.54
N LEU A 93 11.79 5.96 12.98
CA LEU A 93 10.48 6.59 12.83
C LEU A 93 9.89 6.29 11.45
N GLY A 94 8.57 6.13 11.38
CA GLY A 94 7.85 5.89 10.15
C GLY A 94 6.84 4.76 10.25
N PRO A 95 6.21 4.40 9.11
CA PRO A 95 5.27 3.30 9.03
C PRO A 95 5.97 1.94 8.95
N ASN A 96 5.28 0.91 9.42
CA ASN A 96 5.62 -0.50 9.21
C ASN A 96 4.88 -1.04 7.98
N VAL A 97 5.53 -1.96 7.28
CA VAL A 97 4.98 -2.61 6.08
C VAL A 97 3.80 -3.50 6.45
N ARG A 98 2.68 -3.35 5.73
CA ARG A 98 1.50 -4.19 5.88
C ARG A 98 0.71 -4.23 4.56
N ASP A 99 0.29 -5.41 4.14
CA ASP A 99 -0.63 -5.53 3.01
C ASP A 99 -2.06 -5.15 3.42
N MET A 100 -2.76 -4.51 2.47
CA MET A 100 -4.05 -3.88 2.67
C MET A 100 -5.03 -4.39 1.62
N THR A 101 -6.32 -4.35 1.95
CA THR A 101 -7.35 -4.87 1.06
C THR A 101 -8.57 -3.97 1.08
N CYS A 102 -9.05 -3.61 -0.11
CA CYS A 102 -10.28 -2.87 -0.32
C CYS A 102 -11.15 -3.59 -1.35
N SER A 103 -12.43 -3.27 -1.40
CA SER A 103 -13.38 -3.84 -2.37
C SER A 103 -14.01 -2.72 -3.18
N MET A 104 -14.18 -2.94 -4.49
CA MET A 104 -14.92 -2.00 -5.33
C MET A 104 -16.35 -1.82 -4.82
N GLY A 105 -16.84 -0.58 -4.86
CA GLY A 105 -18.16 -0.19 -4.34
C GLY A 105 -18.21 0.04 -2.83
N VAL A 106 -17.14 -0.24 -2.08
CA VAL A 106 -17.06 -0.02 -0.63
C VAL A 106 -16.05 1.08 -0.31
N ALA A 107 -16.35 1.92 0.68
CA ALA A 107 -15.42 2.93 1.17
C ALA A 107 -14.13 2.26 1.68
N CYS A 108 -13.00 2.63 1.09
CA CYS A 108 -11.68 2.08 1.36
C CYS A 108 -10.97 2.97 2.38
N GLN A 109 -10.92 2.50 3.62
CA GLN A 109 -10.13 3.10 4.69
C GLN A 109 -9.03 2.11 5.08
N ILE A 110 -7.77 2.57 5.07
CA ILE A 110 -6.62 1.76 5.47
C ILE A 110 -6.00 2.33 6.75
N GLY A 111 -5.49 1.43 7.58
CA GLY A 111 -4.73 1.76 8.79
C GLY A 111 -3.29 1.30 8.64
N LEU A 112 -2.35 2.21 8.87
CA LEU A 112 -0.94 1.89 9.01
C LEU A 112 -0.60 1.58 10.47
N THR A 113 0.51 0.90 10.68
CA THR A 113 1.15 0.83 12.00
C THR A 113 2.52 1.48 11.88
N GLY A 114 3.17 1.83 12.98
CA GLY A 114 4.45 2.50 12.93
C GLY A 114 4.70 3.35 14.16
N LEU A 115 5.78 4.13 14.10
CA LEU A 115 6.19 5.03 15.17
C LEU A 115 6.25 6.47 14.66
N SER A 116 5.68 7.39 15.45
CA SER A 116 5.68 8.84 15.19
C SER A 116 5.04 9.24 13.85
N LEU A 117 3.94 8.59 13.48
CA LEU A 117 3.09 9.05 12.39
C LEU A 117 2.49 10.43 12.74
N ASN A 118 2.36 11.31 11.75
CA ASN A 118 1.88 12.68 11.95
C ASN A 118 1.01 13.19 10.81
N SER A 119 0.37 14.34 11.03
CA SER A 119 -0.56 14.96 10.08
C SER A 119 0.07 15.40 8.75
N ALA A 120 1.40 15.45 8.63
CA ALA A 120 2.10 15.76 7.38
C ALA A 120 2.34 14.53 6.51
N ASN A 121 2.15 13.32 7.05
CA ASN A 121 2.34 12.07 6.33
C ASN A 121 1.35 11.92 5.17
N ARG A 122 1.81 11.40 4.05
CA ARG A 122 1.00 11.21 2.84
C ARG A 122 1.29 9.87 2.20
N LEU A 123 0.28 9.35 1.50
CA LEU A 123 0.39 8.14 0.68
C LEU A 123 0.08 8.43 -0.78
N ILE A 124 0.74 7.68 -1.66
CA ILE A 124 0.33 7.46 -3.05
C ILE A 124 0.27 5.97 -3.32
N VAL A 125 -0.56 5.59 -4.27
CA VAL A 125 -0.72 4.24 -4.78
C VAL A 125 -0.29 4.20 -6.24
N LEU A 126 0.57 3.25 -6.58
CA LEU A 126 1.15 3.11 -7.92
C LEU A 126 0.52 1.94 -8.66
N LEU A 127 0.07 2.20 -9.88
CA LEU A 127 -0.28 1.17 -10.85
C LEU A 127 0.99 0.50 -11.39
N ALA A 128 2.03 1.28 -11.68
CA ALA A 128 3.33 0.78 -12.13
C ALA A 128 4.47 1.70 -11.70
N GLY A 129 5.69 1.15 -11.63
CA GLY A 129 6.87 1.82 -11.10
C GLY A 129 7.19 1.40 -9.67
N ASN A 130 8.14 2.11 -9.06
CA ASN A 130 8.60 1.91 -7.68
C ASN A 130 8.44 3.20 -6.86
N CYS A 131 8.39 3.01 -5.54
CA CYS A 131 8.42 4.12 -4.60
C CYS A 131 9.73 4.91 -4.78
N GLY A 132 9.63 6.23 -4.93
CA GLY A 132 10.77 7.12 -5.16
C GLY A 132 11.11 7.40 -6.62
N ASP A 133 10.43 6.77 -7.59
CA ASP A 133 10.60 7.09 -9.01
C ASP A 133 10.16 8.54 -9.30
N ASN A 134 10.80 9.18 -10.28
CA ASN A 134 10.44 10.55 -10.69
C ASN A 134 9.11 10.60 -11.46
N GLN A 135 8.75 9.53 -12.16
CA GLN A 135 7.55 9.45 -13.01
C GLN A 135 6.89 8.05 -12.94
N PRO A 136 6.41 7.60 -11.76
CA PRO A 136 5.66 6.36 -11.68
C PRO A 136 4.26 6.54 -12.27
N ILE A 137 3.64 5.44 -12.69
CA ILE A 137 2.25 5.45 -13.11
C ILE A 137 1.37 5.36 -11.86
N ARG A 138 0.69 6.47 -11.55
CA ARG A 138 -0.24 6.57 -10.44
C ARG A 138 -1.49 5.75 -10.71
N LEU A 139 -1.97 5.02 -9.70
CA LEU A 139 -3.27 4.37 -9.76
C LEU A 139 -4.37 5.41 -9.98
N ASN A 140 -5.29 5.11 -10.89
CA ASN A 140 -6.47 5.92 -11.15
C ASN A 140 -7.69 4.99 -11.21
N LEU A 141 -8.34 4.81 -10.07
CA LEU A 141 -9.65 4.16 -9.98
C LEU A 141 -10.68 5.25 -9.74
N GLN A 142 -11.76 5.25 -10.51
CA GLN A 142 -12.80 6.27 -10.38
C GLN A 142 -13.39 6.20 -8.97
N GLY A 143 -13.52 7.35 -8.32
CA GLY A 143 -14.02 7.47 -6.94
C GLY A 143 -12.97 7.22 -5.85
N MET A 144 -11.75 6.78 -6.21
CA MET A 144 -10.62 6.75 -5.28
C MET A 144 -9.71 7.97 -5.44
N LEU A 145 -9.16 8.41 -4.31
CA LEU A 145 -8.12 9.42 -4.23
C LEU A 145 -6.75 8.76 -4.27
N ASN A 146 -5.82 9.39 -4.99
CA ASN A 146 -4.43 8.94 -5.04
C ASN A 146 -3.42 9.94 -4.47
N SER A 147 -3.90 11.06 -3.91
CA SER A 147 -3.12 11.97 -3.08
C SER A 147 -3.70 11.92 -1.68
N ILE A 148 -3.31 10.90 -0.92
CA ILE A 148 -4.04 10.49 0.27
C ILE A 148 -3.39 11.15 1.49
N SER A 149 -4.15 11.99 2.17
CA SER A 149 -3.79 12.56 3.46
C SER A 149 -4.37 11.74 4.61
N VAL A 150 -3.76 11.90 5.78
CA VAL A 150 -4.32 11.39 7.03
C VAL A 150 -5.70 12.00 7.26
N GLU A 151 -6.66 11.16 7.70
CA GLU A 151 -8.06 11.57 7.90
C GLU A 151 -8.26 12.37 9.19
N ALA A 152 -7.48 12.11 10.24
CA ALA A 152 -7.81 12.49 11.61
C ALA A 152 -6.66 13.13 12.42
N SER A 153 -6.98 13.46 13.68
CA SER A 153 -6.02 13.76 14.76
C SER A 153 -5.26 12.48 15.20
N ALA A 154 -4.26 12.63 16.07
CA ALA A 154 -3.43 11.53 16.56
C ALA A 154 -4.25 10.25 16.87
N PRO A 155 -3.77 9.05 16.47
CA PRO A 155 -2.37 8.69 16.17
C PRO A 155 -1.92 8.84 14.71
N TYR A 156 -2.72 9.47 13.83
CA TYR A 156 -2.35 9.73 12.42
C TYR A 156 -2.05 8.49 11.56
N ASP A 157 -2.71 7.38 11.87
CA ASP A 157 -2.51 6.07 11.25
C ASP A 157 -3.55 5.72 10.19
N THR A 158 -4.64 6.50 10.08
CA THR A 158 -5.80 6.19 9.25
C THR A 158 -5.86 7.07 8.01
N TYR A 159 -6.10 6.43 6.86
CA TYR A 159 -6.10 7.05 5.54
C TYR A 159 -7.34 6.63 4.74
N LEU A 160 -8.13 7.62 4.31
CA LEU A 160 -9.32 7.39 3.50
C LEU A 160 -8.98 7.52 2.02
N LEU A 161 -9.14 6.43 1.27
CA LEU A 161 -8.87 6.38 -0.16
C LEU A 161 -10.12 6.65 -1.00
N GLY A 162 -11.30 6.71 -0.41
CA GLY A 162 -12.58 6.85 -1.13
C GLY A 162 -13.16 5.50 -1.57
N THR A 163 -14.03 5.51 -2.57
CA THR A 163 -14.79 4.33 -3.00
C THR A 163 -14.51 4.06 -4.47
N ALA A 164 -13.86 2.93 -4.79
CA ALA A 164 -13.59 2.55 -6.17
C ALA A 164 -14.89 2.13 -6.87
N VAL A 165 -15.40 2.94 -7.80
CA VAL A 165 -16.62 2.61 -8.57
C VAL A 165 -16.31 2.15 -9.99
N ALA A 166 -15.14 2.51 -10.54
CA ALA A 166 -14.72 2.09 -11.87
C ALA A 166 -13.19 1.93 -11.99
N GLY A 167 -12.74 1.24 -13.04
CA GLY A 167 -11.33 0.95 -13.33
C GLY A 167 -10.97 -0.53 -13.18
N VAL A 168 -9.68 -0.84 -13.27
CA VAL A 168 -9.16 -2.21 -13.25
C VAL A 168 -8.76 -2.61 -11.82
N PRO A 169 -9.46 -3.56 -11.16
CA PRO A 169 -9.06 -4.08 -9.86
C PRO A 169 -7.75 -4.90 -9.95
N GLY A 170 -7.02 -5.01 -8.84
CA GLY A 170 -5.71 -5.67 -8.82
C GLY A 170 -4.92 -5.40 -7.54
N SER A 171 -3.63 -5.70 -7.58
CA SER A 171 -2.69 -5.43 -6.49
C SER A 171 -1.73 -4.29 -6.86
N PHE A 172 -1.64 -3.27 -6.02
CA PHE A 172 -0.95 -2.02 -6.30
C PHE A 172 0.03 -1.67 -5.18
N LYS A 173 1.15 -1.01 -5.51
CA LYS A 173 2.14 -0.64 -4.48
C LYS A 173 1.68 0.62 -3.76
N VAL A 174 1.77 0.64 -2.44
CA VAL A 174 1.51 1.84 -1.63
C VAL A 174 2.84 2.42 -1.16
N CYS A 175 3.05 3.70 -1.44
CA CYS A 175 4.27 4.43 -1.11
C CYS A 175 3.96 5.57 -0.15
N TRP A 176 4.79 5.73 0.87
CA TRP A 176 4.67 6.72 1.91
C TRP A 176 5.75 7.80 1.84
N ALA A 177 5.35 9.00 2.24
CA ALA A 177 6.24 10.12 2.47
C ALA A 177 5.93 10.79 3.81
N HIS A 178 6.98 11.16 4.54
CA HIS A 178 6.86 11.84 5.84
C HIS A 178 6.19 13.21 5.74
N ALA A 179 6.64 14.04 4.80
CA ALA A 179 6.13 15.39 4.59
C ALA A 179 6.47 15.87 3.17
N PRO A 180 5.83 15.33 2.12
CA PRO A 180 6.15 15.70 0.74
C PRO A 180 5.67 17.12 0.38
N GLY A 181 4.86 17.75 1.22
CA GLY A 181 4.15 18.98 0.89
C GLY A 181 3.04 18.76 -0.15
N THR A 182 2.22 19.78 -0.39
CA THR A 182 1.07 19.69 -1.32
C THR A 182 1.49 19.58 -2.78
N ASN A 183 2.66 20.11 -3.13
CA ASN A 183 3.20 20.12 -4.50
C ASN A 183 4.41 19.17 -4.66
N GLY A 184 4.59 18.24 -3.72
CA GLY A 184 5.68 17.29 -3.74
C GLY A 184 5.62 16.33 -4.93
N GLY A 185 6.75 16.15 -5.61
CA GLY A 185 6.89 15.15 -6.66
C GLY A 185 6.72 13.71 -6.13
N PRO A 186 6.37 12.75 -7.00
CA PRO A 186 6.23 11.34 -6.62
C PRO A 186 7.54 10.72 -6.09
N ASN A 187 8.69 11.29 -6.44
CA ASN A 187 10.01 10.89 -5.97
C ASN A 187 10.23 11.07 -4.45
N LEU A 188 9.38 11.83 -3.77
CA LEU A 188 9.44 11.98 -2.30
C LEU A 188 8.85 10.78 -1.56
N TYR A 189 7.99 10.01 -2.22
CA TYR A 189 7.30 8.83 -1.69
C TYR A 189 8.18 7.60 -1.83
N ARG A 190 9.25 7.56 -1.04
CA ARG A 190 10.31 6.55 -1.14
C ARG A 190 10.05 5.27 -0.35
N VAL A 191 9.16 5.31 0.64
CA VAL A 191 9.00 4.20 1.60
C VAL A 191 7.85 3.29 1.13
N PRO A 192 8.09 2.08 0.62
CA PRO A 192 7.03 1.11 0.37
C PRO A 192 6.40 0.66 1.69
N VAL A 193 5.08 0.80 1.83
CA VAL A 193 4.34 0.40 3.05
C VAL A 193 3.49 -0.84 2.88
N GLY A 194 3.54 -1.47 1.70
CA GLY A 194 2.85 -2.72 1.40
C GLY A 194 2.10 -2.67 0.07
N MET A 195 1.36 -3.73 -0.21
CA MET A 195 0.50 -3.85 -1.37
C MET A 195 -0.96 -3.55 -1.00
N LEU A 196 -1.66 -2.81 -1.84
CA LEU A 196 -3.11 -2.62 -1.78
C LEU A 196 -3.77 -3.53 -2.81
N THR A 197 -4.51 -4.53 -2.34
CA THR A 197 -5.36 -5.36 -3.20
C THR A 197 -6.77 -4.78 -3.25
N VAL A 198 -7.20 -4.37 -4.43
CA VAL A 198 -8.59 -3.95 -4.70
C VAL A 198 -9.34 -5.11 -5.31
N ARG A 199 -10.27 -5.68 -4.54
CA ARG A 199 -11.16 -6.78 -4.93
C ARG A 199 -12.30 -6.26 -5.78
N GLY A 200 -12.65 -7.00 -6.82
CA GLY A 200 -13.81 -6.68 -7.64
C GLY A 200 -13.69 -7.20 -9.07
N PRO A 201 -14.76 -7.09 -9.85
CA PRO A 201 -14.78 -7.44 -11.26
C PRO A 201 -14.13 -6.35 -12.12
N ILE A 202 -13.50 -6.77 -13.22
CA ILE A 202 -13.16 -5.87 -14.32
C ILE A 202 -14.47 -5.48 -15.02
N GLN A 203 -14.70 -4.19 -15.25
CA GLN A 203 -15.92 -3.74 -15.94
C GLN A 203 -15.81 -4.01 -17.44
N GLU A 204 -16.61 -4.95 -17.92
CA GLU A 204 -16.74 -5.28 -19.34
C GLU A 204 -18.22 -5.36 -19.73
N ALA A 205 -18.53 -4.93 -20.94
CA ALA A 205 -19.89 -4.98 -21.46
C ALA A 205 -20.36 -6.43 -21.60
N GLN A 206 -21.51 -6.74 -21.00
CA GLN A 206 -22.15 -8.05 -21.11
C GLN A 206 -23.29 -7.99 -22.12
N ARG A 207 -23.53 -9.09 -22.83
CA ARG A 207 -24.61 -9.20 -23.81
C ARG A 207 -25.32 -10.53 -23.66
N CYS A 208 -26.64 -10.50 -23.71
CA CYS A 208 -27.48 -11.68 -23.77
C CYS A 208 -28.51 -11.55 -24.89
N THR A 209 -28.84 -12.67 -25.51
CA THR A 209 -29.81 -12.75 -26.60
C THR A 209 -31.13 -13.29 -26.07
N LEU A 210 -32.24 -12.66 -26.46
CA LEU A 210 -33.59 -13.13 -26.10
C LEU A 210 -33.78 -14.61 -26.46
N SER A 211 -34.56 -15.31 -25.64
CA SER A 211 -34.84 -16.75 -25.77
C SER A 211 -33.60 -17.66 -25.72
N THR A 212 -32.42 -17.13 -25.38
CA THR A 212 -31.19 -17.91 -25.20
C THR A 212 -30.78 -17.87 -23.74
N ASN A 213 -30.21 -18.96 -23.22
CA ASN A 213 -29.72 -18.98 -21.85
C ASN A 213 -28.58 -17.95 -21.69
N CYS A 214 -28.74 -17.05 -20.75
CA CYS A 214 -27.88 -15.90 -20.53
C CYS A 214 -26.82 -16.24 -19.47
N TRP A 215 -25.57 -16.32 -19.93
CA TRP A 215 -24.41 -16.53 -19.07
C TRP A 215 -23.63 -15.23 -18.96
N VAL A 216 -23.52 -14.70 -17.74
CA VAL A 216 -22.64 -13.58 -17.44
C VAL A 216 -21.35 -14.13 -16.87
N ARG A 217 -20.24 -13.75 -17.51
CA ARG A 217 -18.90 -14.16 -17.11
C ARG A 217 -18.13 -12.92 -16.66
N LEU A 218 -17.83 -12.85 -15.37
CA LEU A 218 -17.01 -11.78 -14.81
C LEU A 218 -15.60 -12.30 -14.54
N THR A 219 -14.61 -11.55 -14.98
CA THR A 219 -13.22 -11.69 -14.57
C THR A 219 -12.89 -10.61 -13.54
N GLY A 220 -11.89 -10.83 -12.70
CA GLY A 220 -11.55 -9.86 -11.66
C GLY A 220 -10.50 -10.32 -10.67
N THR A 221 -10.44 -9.61 -9.55
CA THR A 221 -9.55 -9.90 -8.42
C THR A 221 -10.38 -10.30 -7.20
N GLU A 222 -10.06 -11.46 -6.65
CA GLU A 222 -10.68 -12.08 -5.47
C GLU A 222 -12.21 -12.18 -5.53
N LEU A 223 -12.73 -12.65 -6.68
CA LEU A 223 -14.16 -12.97 -6.84
C LEU A 223 -14.52 -14.23 -6.05
N ASN A 224 -15.64 -14.22 -5.34
CA ASN A 224 -16.05 -15.30 -4.44
C ASN A 224 -17.56 -15.62 -4.51
N ALA A 225 -17.95 -16.72 -3.86
CA ALA A 225 -19.31 -17.23 -3.86
C ALA A 225 -20.36 -16.32 -3.18
N SER A 226 -19.95 -15.31 -2.39
CA SER A 226 -20.89 -14.33 -1.81
C SER A 226 -21.14 -13.13 -2.74
N ASN A 227 -20.42 -13.00 -3.86
CA ASN A 227 -20.68 -11.94 -4.82
C ASN A 227 -22.05 -12.14 -5.50
N ARG A 228 -22.69 -11.04 -5.90
CA ARG A 228 -23.98 -11.04 -6.58
C ARG A 228 -23.93 -10.02 -7.70
N ILE A 229 -24.68 -10.26 -8.77
CA ILE A 229 -24.93 -9.26 -9.81
C ILE A 229 -26.37 -8.79 -9.75
N LEU A 230 -26.57 -7.49 -9.94
CA LEU A 230 -27.87 -6.83 -10.05
C LEU A 230 -27.91 -6.08 -11.37
N ILE A 231 -28.94 -6.33 -12.17
CA ILE A 231 -29.23 -5.60 -13.39
C ILE A 231 -30.28 -4.53 -13.08
N ILE A 232 -30.00 -3.29 -13.46
CA ILE A 232 -30.89 -2.15 -13.26
C ILE A 232 -31.19 -1.50 -14.60
N VAL A 233 -32.27 -0.72 -14.66
CA VAL A 233 -32.71 -0.02 -15.87
C VAL A 233 -32.30 1.45 -15.78
N SER A 234 -31.83 2.02 -16.89
CA SER A 234 -31.63 3.48 -16.97
C SER A 234 -32.95 4.22 -16.72
N PRO A 235 -32.95 5.34 -15.97
CA PRO A 235 -31.80 6.16 -15.59
C PRO A 235 -31.13 5.80 -14.25
N SER A 236 -31.45 4.67 -13.61
CA SER A 236 -30.81 4.29 -12.35
C SER A 236 -29.31 4.04 -12.51
N SER A 237 -28.55 4.35 -11.45
CA SER A 237 -27.11 4.14 -11.36
C SER A 237 -26.75 3.13 -10.28
N CYS A 238 -25.64 2.42 -10.48
CA CYS A 238 -25.12 1.51 -9.46
C CYS A 238 -24.77 2.30 -8.18
N GLY A 239 -25.34 1.88 -7.04
CA GLY A 239 -25.17 2.55 -5.75
C GLY A 239 -26.34 3.45 -5.33
N ASP A 240 -27.35 3.64 -6.18
CA ASP A 240 -28.59 4.31 -5.78
C ASP A 240 -29.24 3.56 -4.61
N ALA A 241 -29.86 4.30 -3.68
CA ALA A 241 -30.53 3.71 -2.52
C ALA A 241 -31.77 2.87 -2.91
N SER A 242 -32.42 3.24 -4.02
CA SER A 242 -33.62 2.59 -4.55
C SER A 242 -33.58 2.56 -6.09
N PRO A 243 -32.73 1.72 -6.70
CA PRO A 243 -32.64 1.62 -8.15
C PRO A 243 -33.87 0.91 -8.73
N VAL A 244 -34.23 1.24 -9.97
CA VAL A 244 -35.22 0.48 -10.73
C VAL A 244 -34.55 -0.80 -11.22
N VAL A 245 -34.88 -1.91 -10.56
CA VAL A 245 -34.35 -3.24 -10.90
C VAL A 245 -34.95 -3.71 -12.23
N ALA A 246 -34.12 -4.26 -13.10
CA ALA A 246 -34.57 -4.79 -14.38
C ALA A 246 -35.35 -6.10 -14.15
N ASP A 247 -36.57 -6.16 -14.67
CA ASP A 247 -37.42 -7.35 -14.64
C ASP A 247 -37.55 -7.91 -16.06
N PHE A 248 -36.97 -9.08 -16.27
CA PHE A 248 -37.09 -9.85 -17.51
C PHE A 248 -37.66 -11.21 -17.15
N PRO A 249 -38.88 -11.56 -17.61
CA PRO A 249 -39.44 -12.88 -17.34
C PRO A 249 -38.49 -13.99 -17.79
N GLY A 250 -38.16 -14.91 -16.88
CA GLY A 250 -37.21 -16.01 -17.11
C GLY A 250 -35.75 -15.70 -16.79
N ILE A 251 -35.43 -14.47 -16.34
CA ILE A 251 -34.13 -14.09 -15.78
C ILE A 251 -34.23 -13.97 -14.27
N THR A 252 -33.27 -14.57 -13.56
CA THR A 252 -33.08 -14.36 -12.11
C THR A 252 -32.24 -13.11 -11.89
N ASN A 253 -32.78 -12.12 -11.19
CA ASN A 253 -32.09 -10.85 -10.90
C ASN A 253 -32.54 -10.33 -9.51
N PRO A 254 -31.64 -10.18 -8.52
CA PRO A 254 -30.18 -10.40 -8.57
C PRO A 254 -29.81 -11.88 -8.63
N GLN A 255 -28.59 -12.18 -9.08
CA GLN A 255 -28.11 -13.57 -9.24
C GLN A 255 -26.79 -13.85 -8.52
N SER A 256 -26.68 -15.09 -8.02
CA SER A 256 -25.48 -15.66 -7.41
C SER A 256 -24.62 -16.41 -8.43
N PRO A 257 -23.30 -16.50 -8.23
CA PRO A 257 -22.46 -17.30 -9.12
C PRO A 257 -22.80 -18.78 -8.96
N VAL A 258 -22.92 -19.49 -10.09
CA VAL A 258 -23.10 -20.96 -10.14
C VAL A 258 -21.77 -21.68 -9.92
N ALA A 259 -20.68 -21.02 -10.33
CA ALA A 259 -19.33 -21.40 -9.98
C ALA A 259 -18.50 -20.13 -9.74
N ALA A 260 -17.77 -20.10 -8.62
CA ALA A 260 -16.72 -19.15 -8.37
C ALA A 260 -15.42 -19.94 -8.21
N ASN A 261 -14.52 -19.82 -9.19
CA ASN A 261 -13.15 -20.29 -9.00
C ASN A 261 -12.52 -19.25 -8.08
N ALA A 262 -12.03 -19.67 -6.92
CA ALA A 262 -11.80 -18.86 -5.71
C ALA A 262 -10.77 -17.71 -5.80
N SER A 263 -10.70 -16.96 -6.91
CA SER A 263 -9.88 -15.75 -7.02
C SER A 263 -10.13 -14.89 -8.26
N THR A 264 -10.50 -15.41 -9.43
CA THR A 264 -10.46 -14.59 -10.68
C THR A 264 -11.67 -14.68 -11.59
N LEU A 265 -12.58 -15.64 -11.38
CA LEU A 265 -13.70 -15.89 -12.29
C LEU A 265 -15.00 -16.08 -11.49
N GLY A 266 -16.03 -15.31 -11.85
CA GLY A 266 -17.41 -15.54 -11.42
C GLY A 266 -18.30 -15.85 -12.62
N LEU A 267 -18.93 -17.02 -12.62
CA LEU A 267 -19.88 -17.42 -13.65
C LEU A 267 -21.31 -17.37 -13.11
N TYR A 268 -22.18 -16.64 -13.79
CA TYR A 268 -23.57 -16.39 -13.38
C TYR A 268 -24.50 -16.88 -14.49
N GLU A 269 -25.33 -17.87 -14.18
CA GLU A 269 -26.39 -18.34 -15.07
C GLU A 269 -27.67 -17.56 -14.74
N LEU A 270 -28.03 -16.61 -15.58
CA LEU A 270 -29.20 -15.76 -15.33
C LEU A 270 -30.52 -16.43 -15.74
N GLY A 271 -30.49 -17.36 -16.69
CA GLY A 271 -31.68 -17.96 -17.31
C GLY A 271 -31.94 -17.40 -18.71
N ALA A 272 -33.11 -17.67 -19.28
CA ALA A 272 -33.47 -17.22 -20.63
C ALA A 272 -34.64 -16.23 -20.56
N ALA A 273 -34.41 -15.01 -21.03
CA ALA A 273 -35.46 -13.99 -21.11
C ALA A 273 -36.49 -14.37 -22.18
N SER A 274 -37.76 -14.49 -21.78
CA SER A 274 -38.88 -14.77 -22.70
C SER A 274 -39.54 -13.51 -23.26
N ALA A 275 -39.28 -12.36 -22.66
CA ALA A 275 -39.72 -11.04 -23.13
C ALA A 275 -38.76 -9.96 -22.62
N ALA A 276 -38.70 -8.83 -23.32
CA ALA A 276 -38.09 -7.60 -22.81
C ALA A 276 -39.21 -6.57 -22.56
N PRO A 277 -39.13 -5.75 -21.50
CA PRO A 277 -40.01 -4.59 -21.36
C PRO A 277 -39.89 -3.66 -22.57
N ASP A 278 -40.99 -3.03 -22.98
CA ASP A 278 -40.99 -2.00 -24.03
C ASP A 278 -40.16 -0.79 -23.56
N GLY A 279 -38.88 -0.78 -23.93
CA GLY A 279 -37.95 0.32 -23.67
C GLY A 279 -37.58 1.05 -24.95
N VAL A 280 -37.35 2.36 -24.86
CA VAL A 280 -36.78 3.14 -25.96
C VAL A 280 -35.38 2.58 -26.21
N GLY A 281 -35.22 1.81 -27.30
CA GLY A 281 -33.95 1.25 -27.71
C GLY A 281 -32.96 2.37 -28.01
N ILE A 282 -32.20 2.80 -27.01
CA ILE A 282 -31.03 3.63 -27.20
C ILE A 282 -29.92 2.70 -27.69
N SER A 283 -29.47 2.94 -28.92
CA SER A 283 -28.29 2.31 -29.49
C SER A 283 -27.07 2.68 -28.63
N TYR A 284 -26.26 1.67 -28.28
CA TYR A 284 -24.92 1.86 -27.74
C TYR A 284 -23.93 2.18 -28.86
#